data_AF-A0A023GEF1-F1
#
_entry.id   AF-A0A023GEF1-F1
#
_cell.length_a   1.000
_cell.length_b   1.000
_cell.length_c   1.000
_cell.angle_alpha   90.00
_cell.angle_beta   90.00
_cell.angle_gamma   90.00
#
_symmetry.space_group_name_H-M   'P 1'
#
loop_
_entity.id
_entity.type
_entity.pdbx_description
1 polymer ?
#
loop_
_entity_poly.entity_id
_entity_poly.type
_entity_poly.pdbx_seq_one_letter_code
_entity_poly.pdbx_strand_id
1 'polypeptide(L)'
;CHVLGQHIVFNCIQRSHQNFLESYPQFLMTLFLGGFEFPKVAAIAGVVFLAGRVVYALGYSTGDPAKRMRGGFQYFGVLTLMGLSVRLGLRMLGVV
;
A
#
# COMPACT_ATOMS: atom_id res chain seq x y z
N CYS A 1 27.59 14.64 22.23
CA CYS A 1 27.45 13.73 21.07
C CYS A 1 26.93 12.33 21.45
N HIS A 2 25.73 12.21 22.04
CA HIS A 2 25.02 10.92 22.14
C HIS A 2 23.47 11.05 22.06
N VAL A 3 22.94 12.22 21.66
CA VAL A 3 21.47 12.47 21.65
C VAL A 3 20.93 12.93 20.28
N LEU A 4 21.79 13.35 19.35
CA LEU A 4 21.35 13.87 18.04
C LEU A 4 21.04 12.79 16.99
N GLY A 5 21.50 11.54 17.17
CA GLY A 5 21.27 10.46 16.20
C GLY A 5 19.86 9.83 16.28
N GLN A 6 19.29 9.75 17.47
CA GLN A 6 17.96 9.14 17.69
C GLN A 6 16.85 9.94 16.99
N HIS A 7 16.93 11.27 17.01
CA HIS A 7 15.91 12.16 16.41
C HIS A 7 15.79 11.99 14.89
N ILE A 8 16.91 11.77 14.19
CA ILE A 8 16.92 11.67 12.73
C ILE A 8 16.26 10.36 12.29
N VAL A 9 16.59 9.26 12.97
CA VAL A 9 16.00 7.94 12.72
C VAL A 9 14.53 7.93 13.14
N PHE A 10 14.18 8.50 14.30
CA PHE A 10 12.79 8.63 14.76
C PHE A 10 11.93 9.41 13.76
N ASN A 11 12.43 10.55 13.27
CA ASN A 11 11.73 11.36 12.26
C ASN A 11 11.55 10.60 10.94
N CYS A 12 12.56 9.84 10.52
CA CYS A 12 12.51 9.04 9.29
C CYS A 12 11.44 7.93 9.36
N ILE A 13 11.38 7.22 10.49
CA ILE A 13 10.37 6.19 10.75
C ILE A 13 8.98 6.82 10.82
N GLN A 14 8.82 7.94 11.53
CA GLN A 14 7.54 8.63 11.62
C GLN A 14 7.03 9.10 10.24
N ARG A 15 7.91 9.64 9.39
CA ARG A 15 7.57 9.99 8.01
C ARG A 15 7.12 8.78 7.18
N SER A 16 7.77 7.63 7.35
CA SER A 16 7.38 6.40 6.66
C SER A 16 6.00 5.89 7.12
N HIS A 17 5.70 6.03 8.41
CA HIS A 17 4.39 5.73 9.00
C HIS A 17 3.30 6.67 8.49
N GLN A 18 3.57 7.98 8.45
CA GLN A 18 2.63 8.97 7.91
C GLN A 18 2.32 8.72 6.44
N ASN A 19 3.34 8.44 5.61
CA ASN A 19 3.15 8.06 4.20
C ASN A 19 2.31 6.78 4.03
N PHE A 20 2.39 5.84 4.98
CA PHE A 20 1.51 4.67 4.98
C PHE A 20 0.07 5.06 5.34
N LEU A 21 -0.11 5.84 6.40
CA LEU A 21 -1.44 6.30 6.86
C LEU A 21 -2.17 7.16 5.83
N GLU A 22 -1.45 7.94 5.01
CA GLU A 22 -2.05 8.71 3.92
C GLU A 22 -2.66 7.82 2.83
N SER A 23 -2.04 6.67 2.54
CA SER A 23 -2.50 5.73 1.50
C SER A 23 -3.40 4.61 2.02
N TYR A 24 -3.34 4.31 3.32
CA TYR A 24 -4.05 3.20 3.95
C TYR A 24 -5.59 3.26 3.85
N PRO A 25 -6.27 4.40 4.11
CA PRO A 25 -7.73 4.45 3.99
C PRO A 25 -8.19 4.21 2.55
N GLN A 26 -7.43 4.70 1.57
CA GLN A 26 -7.72 4.50 0.15
C GLN A 26 -7.60 3.02 -0.26
N PHE A 27 -6.58 2.32 0.27
CA PHE A 27 -6.43 0.88 0.10
C PHE A 27 -7.60 0.10 0.74
N LEU A 28 -8.00 0.43 1.96
CA LEU A 28 -9.14 -0.21 2.65
C LEU A 28 -10.45 -0.06 1.87
N MET A 29 -10.73 1.14 1.37
CA MET A 29 -11.95 1.39 0.59
C MET A 29 -11.96 0.59 -0.71
N THR A 30 -10.85 0.55 -1.45
CA THR A 30 -10.76 -0.21 -2.71
C THR A 30 -10.76 -1.73 -2.48
N LEU A 31 -10.21 -2.21 -1.36
CA LEU A 31 -10.30 -3.61 -0.95
C LEU A 31 -11.74 -4.02 -0.61
N PHE A 32 -12.46 -3.16 0.13
CA PHE A 32 -13.85 -3.41 0.50
C PHE A 32 -14.76 -3.42 -0.74
N LEU A 33 -14.60 -2.44 -1.63
CA LEU A 33 -15.35 -2.37 -2.89
C LEU A 33 -15.02 -3.56 -3.81
N GLY A 34 -13.75 -3.87 -4.04
CA GLY A 34 -13.35 -5.02 -4.86
C GLY A 34 -13.78 -6.37 -4.29
N GLY A 35 -13.93 -6.46 -2.96
CA GLY A 35 -14.38 -7.66 -2.26
C GLY A 35 -15.84 -8.04 -2.51
N PHE A 36 -16.71 -7.09 -2.86
CA PHE A 36 -18.11 -7.36 -3.17
C PHE A 36 -18.31 -8.20 -4.43
N GLU A 37 -17.50 -7.97 -5.47
CA GLU A 37 -17.65 -8.68 -6.74
C GLU A 37 -16.72 -9.91 -6.84
N PHE A 38 -15.47 -9.77 -6.40
CA PHE A 38 -14.45 -10.83 -6.52
C PHE A 38 -13.62 -10.99 -5.24
N PRO A 39 -14.17 -11.67 -4.20
CA PRO A 39 -13.51 -11.75 -2.89
C PRO A 39 -12.13 -12.44 -2.93
N LYS A 40 -11.96 -13.46 -3.79
CA LYS A 40 -10.67 -14.16 -3.93
C LYS A 40 -9.59 -13.30 -4.59
N VAL A 41 -9.95 -12.55 -5.63
CA VAL A 41 -9.01 -11.70 -6.38
C VAL A 41 -8.64 -10.49 -5.51
N ALA A 42 -9.61 -9.89 -4.84
CA ALA A 42 -9.38 -8.80 -3.89
C ALA A 42 -8.45 -9.23 -2.74
N ALA A 43 -8.64 -10.44 -2.18
CA ALA A 43 -7.76 -10.96 -1.14
C ALA A 43 -6.31 -11.13 -1.61
N ILE A 44 -6.08 -11.71 -2.80
CA ILE A 44 -4.73 -11.87 -3.37
C ILE A 44 -4.09 -10.50 -3.62
N ALA A 45 -4.82 -9.56 -4.22
CA ALA A 45 -4.32 -8.21 -4.47
C ALA A 45 -3.99 -7.46 -3.16
N GLY A 46 -4.81 -7.66 -2.12
CA GLY A 46 -4.56 -7.13 -0.78
C GLY A 46 -3.28 -7.68 -0.14
N VAL A 47 -3.03 -8.99 -0.26
CA VAL A 47 -1.80 -9.63 0.22
C VAL A 47 -0.57 -9.10 -0.51
N VAL A 48 -0.65 -8.92 -1.84
CA VAL A 48 0.46 -8.36 -2.64
C VAL A 48 0.78 -6.92 -2.20
N PHE A 49 -0.24 -6.10 -1.93
CA PHE A 49 -0.03 -4.75 -1.39
C PHE A 49 0.62 -4.77 -0.01
N LEU A 50 0.13 -5.59 0.92
CA LEU A 50 0.67 -5.71 2.27
C LEU A 50 2.12 -6.19 2.26
N ALA A 51 2.44 -7.20 1.45
CA ALA A 51 3.82 -7.68 1.28
C ALA A 51 4.73 -6.56 0.76
N GLY A 52 4.26 -5.75 -0.19
CA GLY A 52 5.01 -4.60 -0.72
C GLY A 52 5.29 -3.54 0.33
N ARG A 53 4.33 -3.30 1.23
CA ARG A 53 4.49 -2.37 2.35
C ARG A 53 5.46 -2.87 3.42
N VAL A 54 5.45 -4.17 3.73
CA VAL A 54 6.44 -4.78 4.64
C VAL A 54 7.85 -4.63 4.06
N VAL A 55 8.04 -4.94 2.78
CA VAL A 55 9.34 -4.78 2.11
C VAL A 55 9.76 -3.30 2.04
N TYR A 56 8.81 -2.39 1.81
CA TYR A 56 9.08 -0.94 1.80
C TYR A 56 9.54 -0.43 3.18
N ALA A 57 8.90 -0.88 4.27
CA ALA A 57 9.26 -0.51 5.64
C ALA A 57 10.65 -1.06 6.02
N LEU A 58 10.93 -2.32 5.69
CA LEU A 58 12.25 -2.95 5.91
C LEU A 58 13.37 -2.23 5.12
N GLY A 59 13.08 -1.82 3.88
CA GLY A 59 13.99 -1.01 3.07
C GLY A 59 14.28 0.36 3.68
N TYR A 60 13.32 0.96 4.38
CA TYR A 60 13.47 2.25 5.05
C TYR A 60 14.43 2.20 6.24
N SER A 61 14.43 1.10 7.00
CA SER A 61 15.33 0.88 8.15
C SER A 61 16.80 0.67 7.73
N THR A 62 17.06 0.40 6.45
CA THR A 62 18.42 0.11 5.95
C THR A 62 19.17 1.39 5.51
N GLY A 63 18.51 2.55 5.38
CA GLY A 63 19.15 3.83 5.03
C GLY A 63 19.51 4.03 3.54
N ASP A 64 19.45 2.99 2.71
CA ASP A 64 19.69 3.08 1.26
C ASP A 64 18.41 3.45 0.48
N PRO A 65 18.41 4.56 -0.30
CA PRO A 65 17.25 4.96 -1.09
C PRO A 65 16.90 3.96 -2.20
N ALA A 66 17.88 3.23 -2.74
CA ALA A 66 17.68 2.23 -3.78
C ALA A 66 16.90 0.99 -3.27
N LYS A 67 17.02 0.66 -1.97
CA LYS A 67 16.30 -0.47 -1.36
C LYS A 67 14.80 -0.19 -1.17
N ARG A 68 14.37 1.07 -1.22
CA ARG A 68 12.93 1.46 -1.20
C ARG A 68 12.16 0.97 -2.43
N MET A 69 12.83 0.94 -3.60
CA MET A 69 12.21 0.54 -4.87
C MET A 69 11.85 -0.96 -4.91
N ARG A 70 12.46 -1.79 -4.05
CA ARG A 70 12.10 -3.21 -3.93
C ARG A 70 10.68 -3.43 -3.45
N GLY A 71 10.07 -2.48 -2.73
CA GLY A 71 8.65 -2.52 -2.35
C GLY A 71 7.68 -2.00 -3.43
N GLY A 72 8.17 -1.59 -4.60
CA GLY A 72 7.36 -1.02 -5.67
C GLY A 72 6.30 -1.96 -6.25
N PHE A 73 6.41 -3.27 -6.02
CA PHE A 73 5.38 -4.22 -6.44
C PHE A 73 4.02 -4.01 -5.76
N GLN A 74 3.96 -3.23 -4.67
CA GLN A 74 2.69 -2.78 -4.08
C GLN A 74 1.78 -2.08 -5.09
N TYR A 75 2.33 -1.40 -6.11
CA TYR A 75 1.55 -0.70 -7.13
C TYR A 75 0.72 -1.65 -7.98
N PHE A 76 1.18 -2.89 -8.22
CA PHE A 76 0.38 -3.91 -8.91
C PHE A 76 -0.87 -4.29 -8.10
N GLY A 77 -0.74 -4.38 -6.78
CA GLY A 77 -1.86 -4.62 -5.87
C GLY A 77 -2.90 -3.48 -5.93
N VAL A 78 -2.45 -2.23 -5.84
CA VAL A 78 -3.33 -1.05 -5.91
C VAL A 78 -4.00 -0.93 -7.29
N LEU A 79 -3.28 -1.13 -8.39
CA LEU A 79 -3.84 -1.08 -9.73
C LEU A 79 -4.92 -2.15 -9.94
N THR A 80 -4.69 -3.36 -9.40
CA THR A 80 -5.68 -4.44 -9.44
C THR A 80 -6.94 -4.06 -8.65
N LEU A 81 -6.80 -3.52 -7.44
CA LEU A 81 -7.92 -3.08 -6.60
C LEU A 81 -8.69 -1.89 -7.20
N MET A 82 -7.99 -0.96 -7.85
CA MET A 82 -8.64 0.12 -8.61
C MET A 82 -9.44 -0.44 -9.78
N GLY A 83 -8.89 -1.38 -10.54
CA GLY A 83 -9.61 -2.02 -11.64
C GLY A 83 -10.87 -2.75 -11.18
N LEU A 84 -10.82 -3.45 -10.05
CA LEU A 84 -11.98 -4.09 -9.43
C LEU A 84 -13.05 -3.06 -9.00
N SER A 85 -12.62 -1.93 -8.42
CA SER A 85 -13.53 -0.85 -8.02
C SER A 85 -14.22 -0.20 -9.22
N VAL A 86 -13.49 0.02 -10.32
CA VAL A 86 -14.07 0.58 -11.56
C VAL A 86 -15.06 -0.39 -12.18
N ARG A 87 -14.74 -1.69 -12.23
CA ARG A 87 -15.65 -2.72 -12.73
C ARG A 87 -16.95 -2.80 -11.93
N LEU A 88 -16.86 -2.73 -10.61
CA LEU A 88 -18.03 -2.63 -9.75
C LEU A 88 -18.88 -1.41 -10.10
N GLY A 89 -18.26 -0.25 -10.32
CA GLY A 89 -18.95 0.98 -10.74
C GLY A 89 -19.66 0.82 -12.08
N LEU A 90 -19.03 0.19 -13.08
CA LEU A 90 -19.64 -0.08 -14.39
C LEU A 90 -20.84 -1.02 -14.28
N ARG A 91 -20.77 -2.01 -13.38
CA ARG A 91 -21.87 -2.93 -13.09
C ARG A 91 -23.04 -2.22 -12.39
N MET A 92 -22.77 -1.32 -11.45
CA MET A 92 -23.81 -0.48 -10.83
C MET A 92 -24.49 0.45 -11.84
N LEU A 93 -23.77 0.89 -12.87
CA LEU A 93 -24.31 1.72 -13.96
C LEU A 93 -25.09 0.91 -15.01
N GLY A 94 -25.08 -0.42 -14.94
CA GLY A 94 -25.76 -1.30 -15.91
C GLY A 94 -25.09 -1.39 -17.28
N VAL A 95 -23.82 -0.99 -17.38
CA VAL A 95 -23.03 -1.06 -18.63
C VAL A 95 -22.43 -2.47 -18.84
N VAL A 96 -22.29 -3.25 -17.76
CA VAL A 96 -21.76 -4.62 -17.69
C VAL A 96 -22.65 -5.47 -16.78
#